data_AF-A0A831LU93-F1
#
_entry.id   AF-A0A831LU93-F1
#
_cell.length_a   1.000
_cell.length_b   1.000
_cell.length_c   1.000
_cell.angle_alpha   90.00
_cell.angle_beta   90.00
_cell.angle_gamma   90.00
#
_symmetry.space_group_name_H-M   'P 1'
#
loop_
_entity.id
_entity.type
_entity.pdbx_description
1 polymer ?
#
loop_
_entity_poly.entity_id
_entity_poly.type
_entity_poly.pdbx_seq_one_letter_code
_entity_poly.pdbx_strand_id
1 'polypeptide(L)'
;MRKTRLLAVIILPLALVSFLQAQSLAELAKKEKERRAALKGKPATVITTADLVKVKKKPAVEVAGEETGVQEAIAEAMRTGEAGAAEGQVQEGAAPPEAAGQAVEAGAAAAAPVTEIPPGQPAALSDQEIQKKQTELADIAKQKAEMVDLLTIKMNALYQEFYGLDNMKSRELVQLQISDTYDKLLKAEAESAQAQKDLEQFMAQKKKDSPPTIWIR
;
A
#
# COMPACT_ATOMS: atom_id res chain seq x y z
N MET A 1 35.76 -48.84 -4.46
CA MET A 1 36.05 -47.91 -5.58
C MET A 1 34.82 -47.36 -6.33
N ARG A 2 33.61 -47.96 -6.25
CA ARG A 2 32.43 -47.45 -6.99
C ARG A 2 31.79 -46.18 -6.39
N LYS A 3 31.78 -46.07 -5.04
CA LYS A 3 31.16 -44.93 -4.33
C LYS A 3 31.90 -43.60 -4.53
N THR A 4 33.24 -43.62 -4.57
CA THR A 4 34.06 -42.42 -4.83
C THR A 4 33.89 -41.89 -6.25
N ARG A 5 33.72 -42.78 -7.23
CA ARG A 5 33.41 -42.40 -8.62
C ARG A 5 32.01 -41.79 -8.74
N LEU A 6 31.03 -42.34 -8.02
CA LEU A 6 29.66 -41.84 -8.03
C LEU A 6 29.55 -40.46 -7.34
N LEU A 7 30.29 -40.25 -6.26
CA LEU A 7 30.39 -38.94 -5.58
C LEU A 7 31.05 -37.89 -6.49
N ALA A 8 32.12 -38.26 -7.21
CA ALA A 8 32.80 -37.37 -8.15
C ALA A 8 31.90 -36.96 -9.32
N VAL A 9 31.04 -37.86 -9.83
CA VAL A 9 30.10 -37.56 -10.92
C VAL A 9 29.02 -36.57 -10.50
N ILE A 10 28.68 -36.48 -9.21
CA ILE A 10 27.69 -35.52 -8.69
C ILE A 10 28.37 -34.18 -8.34
N ILE A 11 29.55 -34.22 -7.73
CA ILE A 11 30.23 -33.01 -7.24
C ILE A 11 30.90 -32.22 -8.38
N LEU A 12 31.45 -32.91 -9.39
CA LEU A 12 32.12 -32.26 -10.53
C LEU A 12 31.21 -31.30 -11.33
N PRO A 13 29.98 -31.68 -11.75
CA PRO A 13 29.10 -30.75 -12.44
C PRO A 13 28.63 -29.63 -11.52
N LEU A 14 28.41 -29.90 -10.23
CA LEU A 14 28.01 -28.87 -9.26
C LEU A 14 29.10 -27.81 -9.07
N ALA A 15 30.37 -28.22 -9.03
CA ALA A 15 31.52 -27.31 -8.99
C ALA A 15 31.71 -26.54 -10.31
N LEU A 16 31.47 -27.15 -11.47
CA LEU A 16 31.56 -26.46 -12.77
C LEU A 16 30.49 -25.35 -12.92
N VAL A 17 29.29 -25.52 -12.36
CA VAL A 17 28.23 -24.48 -12.40
C VAL A 17 28.65 -23.22 -11.63
N SER A 18 29.40 -23.36 -10.53
CA SER A 18 29.94 -22.19 -9.80
C SER A 18 30.98 -21.41 -10.62
N PHE A 19 31.76 -22.08 -11.49
CA PHE A 19 32.72 -21.38 -12.37
C PHE A 19 32.04 -20.68 -13.55
N LEU A 20 30.84 -21.11 -13.97
CA LEU A 20 30.06 -20.41 -15.01
C LEU A 20 29.57 -19.02 -14.55
N GLN A 21 29.37 -18.81 -13.25
CA GLN A 21 28.97 -17.51 -12.69
C GLN A 21 30.13 -16.50 -12.61
N ALA A 22 31.39 -16.94 -12.81
CA ALA A 22 32.57 -16.07 -12.76
C ALA A 22 32.83 -15.27 -14.05
N GLN A 23 31.97 -15.38 -15.07
CA GLN A 23 32.21 -14.75 -16.37
C GLN A 23 32.06 -13.22 -16.42
N SER A 24 31.56 -12.53 -15.38
CA SER A 24 31.16 -11.13 -15.58
C SER A 24 32.12 -10.05 -15.05
N LEU A 25 33.16 -10.35 -14.26
CA LEU A 25 34.02 -9.27 -13.72
C LEU A 25 34.98 -8.68 -14.77
N ALA A 26 35.61 -9.53 -15.58
CA ALA A 26 36.50 -9.07 -16.64
C ALA A 26 35.72 -8.33 -17.75
N GLU A 27 34.50 -8.78 -18.04
CA GLU A 27 33.61 -8.12 -19.01
C GLU A 27 33.04 -6.80 -18.46
N LEU A 28 32.69 -6.72 -17.17
CA LEU A 28 32.31 -5.47 -16.49
C LEU A 28 33.46 -4.46 -16.51
N ALA A 29 34.68 -4.89 -16.23
CA ALA A 29 35.85 -4.01 -16.23
C ALA A 29 36.12 -3.43 -17.63
N LYS A 30 35.95 -4.24 -18.69
CA LYS A 30 36.07 -3.79 -20.08
C LYS A 30 34.93 -2.83 -20.46
N LYS A 31 33.68 -3.17 -20.17
CA LYS A 31 32.52 -2.29 -20.40
C LYS A 31 32.61 -0.98 -19.63
N GLU A 32 33.12 -0.98 -18.41
CA GLU A 32 33.32 0.23 -17.62
C GLU A 32 34.47 1.08 -18.17
N LYS A 33 35.55 0.46 -18.65
CA LYS A 33 36.64 1.16 -19.35
C LYS A 33 36.15 1.78 -20.67
N GLU A 34 35.31 1.07 -21.42
CA GLU A 34 34.67 1.55 -22.64
C GLU A 34 33.68 2.69 -22.36
N ARG A 35 32.87 2.60 -21.29
CA ARG A 35 31.99 3.68 -20.84
C ARG A 35 32.80 4.93 -20.48
N ARG A 36 33.92 4.79 -19.77
CA ARG A 36 34.81 5.91 -19.45
C ARG A 36 35.52 6.47 -20.68
N ALA A 37 35.92 5.64 -21.64
CA ALA A 37 36.48 6.10 -22.90
C ALA A 37 35.43 6.86 -23.74
N ALA A 38 34.19 6.37 -23.76
CA ALA A 38 33.06 7.02 -24.44
C ALA A 38 32.62 8.34 -23.80
N LEU A 39 33.04 8.62 -22.56
CA LEU A 39 32.78 9.87 -21.84
C LEU A 39 34.00 10.81 -21.84
N LYS A 40 35.21 10.32 -22.15
CA LYS A 40 36.39 11.17 -22.33
C LYS A 40 36.26 11.97 -23.63
N GLY A 41 36.23 13.29 -23.52
CA GLY A 41 36.15 14.21 -24.67
C GLY A 41 34.74 14.65 -25.05
N LYS A 42 33.70 14.13 -24.40
CA LYS A 42 32.37 14.75 -24.47
C LYS A 42 32.35 15.94 -23.50
N PRO A 43 31.95 17.15 -23.93
CA PRO A 43 31.79 18.26 -23.01
C PRO A 43 30.65 17.90 -22.05
N ALA A 44 31.00 17.50 -20.83
CA ALA A 44 30.04 17.40 -19.76
C ALA A 44 29.60 18.83 -19.45
N THR A 45 28.33 19.16 -19.71
CA THR A 45 27.75 20.43 -19.31
C THR A 45 27.72 20.46 -17.78
N VAL A 46 28.78 21.00 -17.18
CA VAL A 46 28.83 21.28 -15.75
C VAL A 46 27.97 22.50 -15.53
N ILE A 47 26.73 22.29 -15.11
CA ILE A 47 25.85 23.37 -14.68
C ILE A 47 26.40 23.87 -13.35
N THR A 48 27.05 25.03 -13.38
CA THR A 48 27.58 25.65 -12.16
C THR A 48 26.49 26.45 -11.46
N THR A 49 26.68 26.74 -10.17
CA THR A 49 25.75 27.58 -9.38
C THR A 49 25.52 28.95 -10.03
N ALA A 50 26.49 29.47 -10.79
CA ALA A 50 26.36 30.72 -11.55
C ALA A 50 25.43 30.61 -12.77
N ASP A 51 25.29 29.43 -13.36
CA ASP A 51 24.43 29.18 -14.52
C ASP A 51 22.95 29.04 -14.10
N LEU A 52 22.69 28.63 -12.86
CA LEU A 52 21.34 28.56 -12.28
C LEU A 52 20.71 29.95 -12.05
N VAL A 53 21.52 31.00 -11.87
CA VAL A 53 21.03 32.37 -11.63
C VAL A 53 20.46 33.02 -12.89
N LYS A 54 20.90 32.58 -14.08
CA LYS A 54 20.48 33.14 -15.38
C LYS A 54 19.18 32.52 -15.91
N VAL A 55 18.75 31.40 -15.33
CA VAL A 55 17.48 30.76 -15.69
C VAL A 55 16.36 31.45 -14.91
N LYS A 56 15.56 32.28 -15.60
CA LYS A 56 14.31 32.79 -15.05
C LYS A 56 13.41 31.60 -14.74
N LYS A 57 13.22 31.30 -13.46
CA LYS A 57 12.32 30.25 -12.97
C LYS A 57 10.93 30.51 -13.55
N LYS A 58 10.54 29.74 -14.57
CA LYS A 58 9.14 29.56 -14.91
C LYS A 58 8.58 28.46 -14.00
N PRO A 59 7.45 28.68 -13.33
CA PRO A 59 6.83 27.65 -12.50
C PRO A 59 6.54 26.43 -13.38
N ALA A 60 6.98 25.24 -12.95
CA ALA A 60 6.79 24.00 -13.71
C ALA A 60 5.34 23.49 -13.64
N VAL A 61 4.49 24.09 -12.81
CA VAL A 61 3.05 23.80 -12.71
C VAL A 61 2.33 25.11 -12.39
N GLU A 62 1.43 25.55 -13.27
CA GLU A 62 0.37 26.49 -12.90
C GLU A 62 -0.74 25.68 -12.24
N VAL A 63 -0.63 25.48 -10.92
CA VAL A 63 -1.79 25.12 -10.10
C VAL A 63 -2.42 26.44 -9.68
N ALA A 64 -3.67 26.65 -10.08
CA ALA A 64 -4.48 27.70 -9.52
C ALA A 64 -4.65 27.44 -8.01
N GLY A 65 -4.18 28.38 -7.19
CA GLY A 65 -4.65 28.58 -5.81
C GLY A 65 -3.96 27.74 -4.72
N GLU A 66 -3.50 28.47 -3.70
CA GLU A 66 -3.47 28.07 -2.29
C GLU A 66 -2.39 27.10 -1.79
N GLU A 67 -1.10 27.47 -1.85
CA GLU A 67 -0.09 26.84 -0.97
C GLU A 67 0.88 27.83 -0.30
N THR A 68 0.48 29.09 -0.13
CA THR A 68 1.24 30.05 0.70
C THR A 68 0.67 30.18 2.12
N GLY A 69 -0.54 29.67 2.40
CA GLY A 69 -1.21 29.85 3.71
C GLY A 69 -0.88 28.80 4.77
N VAL A 70 -0.30 27.65 4.42
CA VAL A 70 -0.16 26.52 5.36
C VAL A 70 1.08 26.65 6.26
N GLN A 71 2.15 27.31 5.79
CA GLN A 71 3.35 27.51 6.61
C GLN A 71 3.22 28.65 7.63
N GLU A 72 2.37 29.65 7.38
CA GLU A 72 2.07 30.71 8.36
C GLU A 72 1.06 30.24 9.42
N ALA A 73 0.09 29.39 9.05
CA ALA A 73 -0.91 28.86 9.99
C ALA A 73 -0.33 27.90 11.05
N ILE A 74 0.70 27.11 10.70
CA ILE A 74 1.35 26.19 11.66
C ILE A 74 2.24 26.96 12.64
N ALA A 75 2.84 28.08 12.21
CA ALA A 75 3.67 28.93 13.07
C ALA A 75 2.85 29.77 14.07
N GLU A 76 1.61 30.13 13.72
CA GLU A 76 0.72 30.91 14.59
C GLU A 76 -0.01 30.03 15.62
N ALA A 77 -0.33 28.76 15.28
CA ALA A 77 -0.93 27.80 16.20
C ALA A 77 -0.02 27.38 17.37
N MET A 78 1.30 27.58 17.26
CA MET A 78 2.27 27.29 18.33
C MET A 78 2.49 28.46 19.31
N ARG A 79 1.89 29.64 19.10
CA ARG A 79 2.10 30.83 19.95
C ARG A 79 0.94 31.22 20.86
N THR A 80 -0.22 30.57 20.75
CA THR A 80 -1.45 30.95 21.51
C THR A 80 -2.07 29.80 22.32
N GLY A 81 -1.30 28.75 22.62
CA GLY A 81 -1.76 27.60 23.40
C GLY A 81 -1.40 27.64 24.89
N GLU A 82 -1.59 28.77 25.58
CA GLU A 82 -1.46 28.81 27.06
C GLU A 82 -2.49 29.78 27.66
N ALA A 83 -3.72 29.29 27.86
CA ALA A 83 -4.66 29.76 28.89
C ALA A 83 -5.92 28.86 28.93
N GLY A 84 -6.13 28.16 30.05
CA GLY A 84 -7.45 27.71 30.47
C GLY A 84 -7.67 26.20 30.53
N ALA A 85 -7.05 25.52 31.49
CA ALA A 85 -7.58 24.27 32.03
C ALA A 85 -7.69 24.41 33.56
N ALA A 86 -8.93 24.43 34.07
CA ALA A 86 -9.23 24.29 35.49
C ALA A 86 -10.49 23.42 35.68
N GLU A 87 -10.29 22.33 36.43
CA GLU A 87 -11.23 21.54 37.26
C GLU A 87 -12.36 20.77 36.54
N GLY A 88 -12.45 19.43 36.62
CA GLY A 88 -12.76 18.59 37.79
C GLY A 88 -14.24 18.14 37.66
N GLN A 89 -14.74 16.91 37.83
CA GLN A 89 -14.39 15.75 38.63
C GLN A 89 -15.10 14.47 38.11
N VAL A 90 -14.64 13.35 38.66
CA VAL A 90 -15.03 11.92 38.62
C VAL A 90 -16.51 11.61 38.96
N GLN A 91 -17.12 10.58 38.35
CA GLN A 91 -17.69 9.40 39.06
C GLN A 91 -18.32 8.32 38.14
N GLU A 92 -18.16 7.08 38.59
CA GLU A 92 -18.60 5.80 38.03
C GLU A 92 -19.78 5.24 38.86
N GLY A 93 -20.77 4.58 38.24
CA GLY A 93 -21.64 3.58 38.91
C GLY A 93 -23.14 3.52 38.57
N ALA A 94 -23.58 2.29 38.24
CA ALA A 94 -24.91 1.65 38.43
C ALA A 94 -26.10 1.92 37.45
N ALA A 95 -26.88 0.85 37.21
CA ALA A 95 -27.93 0.68 36.19
C ALA A 95 -29.39 0.72 36.75
N PRO A 96 -30.46 0.28 36.01
CA PRO A 96 -31.61 1.03 35.43
C PRO A 96 -32.95 0.86 36.25
N PRO A 97 -34.18 1.37 35.90
CA PRO A 97 -35.03 0.97 34.72
C PRO A 97 -36.11 1.98 34.18
N GLU A 98 -36.82 1.55 33.11
CA GLU A 98 -38.26 1.71 32.74
C GLU A 98 -38.96 3.08 32.50
N ALA A 99 -39.53 3.26 31.28
CA ALA A 99 -40.99 3.24 30.97
C ALA A 99 -41.49 4.30 29.95
N ALA A 100 -42.27 3.80 28.96
CA ALA A 100 -43.46 4.38 28.28
C ALA A 100 -43.29 5.69 27.46
N GLY A 101 -43.88 5.91 26.27
CA GLY A 101 -44.89 5.22 25.45
C GLY A 101 -44.90 5.85 24.03
N GLN A 102 -45.27 5.13 22.96
CA GLN A 102 -46.57 5.22 22.24
C GLN A 102 -47.12 6.67 22.12
N ALA A 103 -47.58 7.21 20.97
CA ALA A 103 -48.22 6.61 19.80
C ALA A 103 -48.52 7.71 18.72
N VAL A 104 -48.54 7.28 17.45
CA VAL A 104 -49.35 7.68 16.25
C VAL A 104 -49.93 9.10 16.06
N GLU A 105 -49.78 9.66 14.85
CA GLU A 105 -50.80 9.77 13.76
C GLU A 105 -50.22 10.67 12.63
N ALA A 106 -50.15 10.29 11.35
CA ALA A 106 -51.15 9.91 10.34
C ALA A 106 -51.75 11.10 9.55
N GLY A 107 -51.74 10.98 8.21
CA GLY A 107 -52.48 11.79 7.24
C GLY A 107 -51.59 12.33 6.09
N ALA A 108 -51.36 11.58 5.00
CA ALA A 108 -52.22 11.44 3.79
C ALA A 108 -52.23 12.71 2.90
N ALA A 109 -52.18 12.70 1.57
CA ALA A 109 -52.01 11.72 0.49
C ALA A 109 -51.86 12.49 -0.85
N ALA A 110 -51.68 11.76 -1.96
CA ALA A 110 -51.73 12.12 -3.40
C ALA A 110 -50.37 12.43 -4.05
N ALA A 111 -49.96 11.82 -5.18
CA ALA A 111 -50.52 10.79 -6.05
C ALA A 111 -49.39 10.12 -6.85
N ALA A 112 -49.57 8.85 -7.22
CA ALA A 112 -48.65 8.07 -8.06
C ALA A 112 -48.69 8.51 -9.55
N PRO A 113 -47.73 8.04 -10.37
CA PRO A 113 -48.08 6.84 -11.12
C PRO A 113 -47.06 5.71 -11.00
N VAL A 114 -47.66 4.55 -10.80
CA VAL A 114 -47.13 3.19 -10.78
C VAL A 114 -46.33 2.89 -12.06
N THR A 115 -45.10 2.42 -11.92
CA THR A 115 -44.52 1.46 -12.87
C THR A 115 -44.44 0.13 -12.13
N GLU A 116 -45.30 -0.81 -12.52
CA GLU A 116 -45.31 -2.17 -12.00
C GLU A 116 -43.97 -2.85 -12.32
N ILE A 117 -43.23 -3.27 -11.30
CA ILE A 117 -42.24 -4.34 -11.43
C ILE A 117 -42.73 -5.46 -10.49
N PRO A 118 -43.02 -6.67 -11.01
CA PRO A 118 -43.51 -7.77 -10.19
C PRO A 118 -42.49 -8.18 -9.11
N PRO A 119 -42.95 -8.59 -7.93
CA PRO A 119 -42.09 -8.99 -6.83
C PRO A 119 -41.55 -10.40 -7.08
N GLY A 120 -40.25 -10.61 -6.83
CA GLY A 120 -39.73 -11.97 -6.61
C GLY A 120 -38.86 -12.57 -7.71
N GLN A 121 -37.90 -11.82 -8.25
CA GLN A 121 -36.75 -12.41 -8.93
C GLN A 121 -35.48 -11.80 -8.35
N PRO A 122 -34.58 -12.57 -7.70
CA PRO A 122 -33.23 -12.08 -7.53
C PRO A 122 -32.71 -11.88 -8.95
N ALA A 123 -32.45 -10.62 -9.34
CA ALA A 123 -31.78 -10.34 -10.59
C ALA A 123 -30.48 -11.14 -10.56
N ALA A 124 -30.45 -12.24 -11.30
CA ALA A 124 -29.25 -13.01 -11.51
C ALA A 124 -28.27 -12.05 -12.18
N LEU A 125 -27.32 -11.52 -11.41
CA LEU A 125 -26.16 -10.83 -11.94
C LEU A 125 -25.66 -11.71 -13.09
N SER A 126 -25.52 -11.14 -14.27
CA SER A 126 -25.06 -11.90 -15.43
C SER A 126 -23.73 -12.56 -15.12
N ASP A 127 -23.45 -13.73 -15.70
CA ASP A 127 -22.18 -14.44 -15.47
C ASP A 127 -20.96 -13.53 -15.69
N GLN A 128 -21.09 -12.57 -16.62
CA GLN A 128 -20.09 -11.56 -16.92
C GLN A 128 -19.88 -10.56 -15.78
N GLU A 129 -20.94 -10.15 -15.07
CA GLU A 129 -20.85 -9.26 -13.90
C GLU A 129 -20.27 -9.98 -12.69
N ILE A 130 -20.61 -11.26 -12.49
CA ILE A 130 -20.02 -12.11 -11.45
C ILE A 130 -18.52 -12.28 -11.69
N GLN A 131 -18.12 -12.51 -12.93
CA GLN A 131 -16.72 -12.64 -13.30
C GLN A 131 -15.95 -11.32 -13.13
N LYS A 132 -16.55 -10.18 -13.52
CA LYS A 132 -15.97 -8.84 -13.28
C LYS A 132 -15.77 -8.56 -11.80
N LYS A 133 -16.77 -8.83 -10.95
CA LYS A 133 -16.65 -8.66 -9.49
C LYS A 133 -15.58 -9.59 -8.91
N GLN A 134 -15.48 -10.82 -9.41
CA GLN A 134 -14.43 -11.75 -8.99
C GLN A 134 -13.03 -11.21 -9.30
N THR A 135 -12.82 -10.69 -10.52
CA THR A 135 -11.53 -10.11 -10.91
C THR A 135 -11.22 -8.85 -10.12
N GLU A 136 -12.21 -7.98 -9.89
CA GLU A 136 -12.02 -6.75 -9.11
C GLU A 136 -11.62 -7.06 -7.66
N LEU A 137 -12.32 -7.99 -6.98
CA LEU A 137 -11.96 -8.40 -5.63
C LEU A 137 -10.57 -9.06 -5.58
N ALA A 138 -10.20 -9.82 -6.62
CA ALA A 138 -8.88 -10.44 -6.72
C ALA A 138 -7.79 -9.39 -6.90
N ASP A 139 -8.05 -8.37 -7.74
CA ASP A 139 -7.13 -7.27 -7.97
C ASP A 139 -6.96 -6.41 -6.70
N ILE A 140 -8.04 -6.13 -5.97
CA ILE A 140 -7.99 -5.42 -4.69
C ILE A 140 -7.17 -6.22 -3.67
N ALA A 141 -7.46 -7.52 -3.51
CA ALA A 141 -6.71 -8.38 -2.59
C ALA A 141 -5.22 -8.42 -2.94
N LYS A 142 -4.89 -8.46 -4.23
CA LYS A 142 -3.51 -8.42 -4.72
C LYS A 142 -2.84 -7.08 -4.43
N GLN A 143 -3.49 -5.95 -4.74
CA GLN A 143 -2.95 -4.61 -4.47
C GLN A 143 -2.68 -4.40 -2.97
N LYS A 144 -3.58 -4.88 -2.10
CA LYS A 144 -3.39 -4.79 -0.65
C LYS A 144 -2.24 -5.67 -0.16
N ALA A 145 -2.07 -6.86 -0.72
CA ALA A 145 -0.93 -7.71 -0.43
C ALA A 145 0.41 -7.08 -0.90
N GLU A 146 0.43 -6.46 -2.09
CA GLU A 146 1.60 -5.72 -2.60
C GLU A 146 1.94 -4.51 -1.72
N MET A 147 0.96 -3.85 -1.12
CA MET A 147 1.19 -2.77 -0.16
C MET A 147 1.90 -3.27 1.10
N VAL A 148 1.48 -4.43 1.62
CA VAL A 148 2.15 -5.07 2.77
C VAL A 148 3.59 -5.42 2.43
N ASP A 149 3.84 -6.00 1.25
CA ASP A 149 5.20 -6.34 0.80
C ASP A 149 6.08 -5.09 0.66
N LEU A 150 5.57 -4.03 0.02
CA LEU A 150 6.27 -2.76 -0.10
C LEU A 150 6.64 -2.16 1.26
N LEU A 151 5.70 -2.14 2.20
CA LEU A 151 5.94 -1.61 3.54
C LEU A 151 6.91 -2.49 4.33
N THR A 152 6.89 -3.80 4.12
CA THR A 152 7.83 -4.74 4.74
C THR A 152 9.25 -4.51 4.23
N ILE A 153 9.42 -4.35 2.92
CA ILE A 153 10.72 -4.01 2.31
C ILE A 153 11.21 -2.67 2.85
N LYS A 154 10.33 -1.67 2.91
CA LYS A 154 10.66 -0.36 3.48
C LYS A 154 11.10 -0.47 4.94
N MET A 155 10.39 -1.25 5.75
CA MET A 155 10.73 -1.49 7.15
C MET A 155 12.15 -2.06 7.28
N ASN A 156 12.48 -3.08 6.48
CA ASN A 156 13.80 -3.68 6.48
C ASN A 156 14.89 -2.69 6.04
N ALA A 157 14.61 -1.85 5.04
CA ALA A 157 15.54 -0.81 4.60
C ALA A 157 15.79 0.24 5.68
N LEU A 158 14.73 0.69 6.37
CA LEU A 158 14.85 1.64 7.48
C LEU A 158 15.65 1.08 8.66
N TYR A 159 15.47 -0.21 8.99
CA TYR A 159 16.31 -0.83 10.01
C TYR A 159 17.78 -0.88 9.59
N GLN A 160 18.09 -1.22 8.33
CA GLN A 160 19.46 -1.19 7.84
C GLN A 160 20.06 0.22 7.92
N GLU A 161 19.30 1.24 7.52
CA GLU A 161 19.71 2.64 7.62
C GLU A 161 19.95 3.05 9.08
N PHE A 162 19.04 2.70 9.99
CA PHE A 162 19.17 3.01 11.43
C PHE A 162 20.49 2.51 12.02
N TYR A 163 20.89 1.28 11.67
CA TYR A 163 22.16 0.71 12.14
C TYR A 163 23.39 1.22 11.38
N GLY A 164 23.22 1.73 10.16
CA GLY A 164 24.29 2.34 9.36
C GLY A 164 24.57 3.81 9.69
N LEU A 165 23.73 4.45 10.50
CA LEU A 165 23.85 5.87 10.84
C LEU A 165 24.64 6.10 12.13
N ASP A 166 25.68 6.94 12.05
CA ASP A 166 26.53 7.32 13.19
C ASP A 166 26.02 8.57 13.94
N ASN A 167 25.14 9.37 13.33
CA ASN A 167 24.67 10.61 13.92
C ASN A 167 23.31 10.43 14.63
N MET A 168 23.17 11.03 15.82
CA MET A 168 21.98 10.85 16.66
C MET A 168 20.71 11.47 16.06
N LYS A 169 20.83 12.62 15.40
CA LYS A 169 19.67 13.35 14.86
C LYS A 169 19.00 12.62 13.69
N SER A 170 19.77 12.03 12.78
CA SER A 170 19.20 11.23 11.70
C SER A 170 18.67 9.89 12.23
N ARG A 171 19.29 9.35 13.28
CA ARG A 171 18.79 8.15 13.95
C ARG A 171 17.40 8.36 14.57
N GLU A 172 17.16 9.51 15.21
CA GLU A 172 15.83 9.90 15.71
C GLU A 172 14.81 10.02 14.58
N LEU A 173 15.20 10.63 13.44
CA LEU A 173 14.33 10.75 12.28
C LEU A 173 13.97 9.37 11.70
N VAL A 174 14.96 8.49 11.53
CA VAL A 174 14.73 7.12 11.04
C VAL A 174 13.90 6.32 12.04
N GLN A 175 14.09 6.51 13.34
CA GLN A 175 13.26 5.88 14.37
C GLN A 175 11.79 6.28 14.26
N LEU A 176 11.52 7.57 14.01
CA LEU A 176 10.16 8.06 13.75
C LEU A 176 9.58 7.44 12.46
N GLN A 177 10.40 7.34 11.41
CA GLN A 177 9.98 6.69 10.17
C GLN A 177 9.71 5.19 10.34
N ILE A 178 10.44 4.50 11.22
CA ILE A 178 10.21 3.10 11.58
C ILE A 178 8.86 2.97 12.27
N SER A 179 8.54 3.79 13.28
CA SER A 179 7.22 3.75 13.94
C SER A 179 6.08 4.04 12.96
N ASP A 180 6.21 5.09 12.14
CA ASP A 180 5.19 5.45 11.15
C ASP A 180 4.97 4.35 10.11
N THR A 181 6.04 3.68 9.68
CA THR A 181 5.95 2.59 8.72
C THR A 181 5.35 1.34 9.36
N TYR A 182 5.59 1.11 10.64
CA TYR A 182 5.04 -0.02 11.39
C TYR A 182 3.52 0.10 11.52
N ASP A 183 3.02 1.29 11.90
CA ASP A 183 1.59 1.53 12.00
C ASP A 183 0.88 1.36 10.64
N LYS A 184 1.52 1.84 9.57
CA LYS A 184 1.03 1.64 8.19
C LYS A 184 1.00 0.17 7.81
N LEU A 185 2.03 -0.58 8.20
CA LEU A 185 2.13 -2.01 7.92
C LEU A 185 1.01 -2.77 8.62
N LEU A 186 0.78 -2.53 9.92
CA LEU A 186 -0.32 -3.14 10.67
C LEU A 186 -1.68 -2.86 10.02
N LYS A 187 -1.91 -1.62 9.59
CA LYS A 187 -3.13 -1.23 8.87
C LYS A 187 -3.24 -1.95 7.53
N ALA A 188 -2.16 -1.99 6.75
CA ALA A 188 -2.15 -2.67 5.46
C ALA A 188 -2.37 -4.19 5.59
N GLU A 189 -1.82 -4.82 6.62
CA GLU A 189 -2.06 -6.24 6.92
C GLU A 189 -3.51 -6.51 7.26
N ALA A 190 -4.14 -5.66 8.09
CA ALA A 190 -5.56 -5.77 8.39
C ALA A 190 -6.44 -5.59 7.15
N GLU A 191 -6.13 -4.61 6.30
CA GLU A 191 -6.85 -4.38 5.04
C GLU A 191 -6.65 -5.52 4.04
N SER A 192 -5.44 -6.08 3.95
CA SER A 192 -5.15 -7.24 3.10
C SER A 192 -5.89 -8.49 3.58
N ALA A 193 -5.91 -8.74 4.89
CA ALA A 193 -6.65 -9.86 5.48
C ALA A 193 -8.16 -9.71 5.24
N GLN A 194 -8.69 -8.48 5.30
CA GLN A 194 -10.09 -8.22 4.99
C GLN A 194 -10.40 -8.47 3.51
N ALA A 195 -9.59 -7.94 2.59
CA ALA A 195 -9.80 -8.14 1.15
C ALA A 195 -9.73 -9.62 0.75
N GLN A 196 -8.86 -10.41 1.40
CA GLN A 196 -8.81 -11.86 1.21
C GLN A 196 -10.08 -12.54 1.70
N LYS A 197 -10.58 -12.18 2.89
CA LYS A 197 -11.85 -12.71 3.41
C LYS A 197 -13.03 -12.38 2.50
N ASP A 198 -13.09 -11.17 1.95
CA ASP A 198 -14.17 -10.75 1.06
C ASP A 198 -14.16 -11.56 -0.24
N LEU A 199 -12.97 -11.83 -0.81
CA LEU A 199 -12.80 -12.70 -1.95
C LEU A 199 -13.22 -14.15 -1.65
N GLU A 200 -12.80 -14.69 -0.50
CA GLU A 200 -13.17 -16.05 -0.08
C GLU A 200 -14.68 -16.19 0.15
N GLN A 201 -15.31 -15.21 0.79
CA GLN A 201 -16.75 -15.16 0.99
C GLN A 201 -17.50 -15.11 -0.32
N PHE A 202 -17.06 -14.27 -1.27
CA PHE A 202 -17.65 -14.20 -2.60
C PHE A 202 -17.54 -15.54 -3.35
N MET A 203 -16.39 -16.19 -3.27
CA MET A 203 -16.16 -17.51 -3.88
C MET A 203 -16.98 -18.61 -3.21
N ALA A 204 -17.16 -18.56 -1.89
CA ALA A 204 -18.01 -19.49 -1.15
C ALA A 204 -19.49 -19.30 -1.49
N GLN A 205 -19.95 -18.05 -1.62
CA GLN A 205 -21.32 -17.73 -2.02
C GLN A 205 -21.60 -18.23 -3.45
N LYS A 206 -20.69 -17.96 -4.41
CA LYS A 206 -20.79 -18.49 -5.78
C LYS A 206 -20.86 -20.02 -5.82
N LYS A 207 -20.09 -20.72 -4.99
CA LYS A 207 -20.14 -22.19 -4.91
C LYS A 207 -21.46 -22.70 -4.32
N LYS A 208 -22.05 -21.97 -3.37
CA LYS A 208 -23.34 -22.30 -2.77
C LYS A 208 -24.51 -22.07 -3.74
N ASP A 209 -24.42 -21.01 -4.55
CA ASP A 209 -25.46 -20.64 -5.51
C ASP A 209 -25.35 -21.41 -6.84
N SER A 210 -24.22 -22.07 -7.10
CA SER A 210 -24.07 -22.99 -8.23
C SER A 210 -24.73 -24.33 -7.89
N PRO A 211 -25.89 -24.68 -8.48
CA PRO A 211 -26.54 -25.94 -8.20
C PRO A 211 -25.63 -27.11 -8.64
N PRO A 212 -25.63 -28.25 -7.92
CA PRO A 212 -24.90 -29.43 -8.35
C PRO A 212 -25.41 -29.82 -9.73
N THR A 213 -24.51 -29.87 -10.72
CA THR A 213 -24.81 -30.39 -12.05
C THR A 213 -25.10 -31.87 -11.93
N ILE A 214 -26.37 -32.23 -11.71
CA ILE A 214 -26.81 -33.61 -11.65
C ILE A 214 -26.60 -34.21 -13.04
N TRP A 215 -25.56 -35.02 -13.19
CA TRP A 215 -25.34 -35.86 -14.36
C TRP A 215 -26.39 -36.98 -14.35
N ILE A 216 -27.57 -36.71 -14.91
CA ILE A 216 -28.50 -37.75 -15.31
C ILE A 216 -28.20 -38.04 -16.79
N ARG A 217 -27.73 -39.26 -17.06
CA ARG A 217 -27.65 -39.86 -18.39
C ARG A 217 -28.51 -41.10 -18.42
#